data_AF-A0A0S7C444-F1
#
_entry.id   AF-A0A0S7C444-F1
#
_cell.length_a   1.000
_cell.length_b   1.000
_cell.length_c   1.000
_cell.angle_alpha   90.00
_cell.angle_beta   90.00
_cell.angle_gamma   90.00
#
_symmetry.space_group_name_H-M   'P 1'
#
loop_
_entity.id
_entity.type
_entity.pdbx_description
1 polymer ?
#
loop_
_entity_poly.entity_id
_entity_poly.type
_entity_poly.pdbx_seq_one_letter_code
_entity_poly.pdbx_strand_id
1 'polypeptide(L)'
;MIFYLLACSLAAMAYISGNPGDRDVFRAYELRMSGQVDEAKALLLQVLDTDSTNAMAHYEMARLNFYLLTGGGGTRLEDVTAHISKAADLEPDNVIYAYYRAVSGFMNAFMFMQTGQEDKIKGAVDETCSLLRKVLLLKPDYYEPMLYLVEIYGMLPPEMGGDSAQAAHYAGKLSETNAYFGARAREVLAPEGTDLVKFWENEIAGNGRTPELLYRTAIAGILAGNPEVAEKYYNEVKSRDPSANLLQLQLGRYHMMKVMQNREIASTELPVAITCFEKYLQTLPEPVVPLKAYTLGLMARANMFLGNQEEGEKLQQQAAAIDKYFSKASGVPSQILFEPPDKICHHYFSFFSPF
;
A
#
# COMPACT_ATOMS: atom_id res chain seq x y z
N MET A 1 -4.87 -10.57 -32.50
CA MET A 1 -4.33 -11.75 -31.77
C MET A 1 -2.79 -11.68 -31.73
N ILE A 2 -2.22 -10.57 -31.22
CA ILE A 2 -0.75 -10.33 -31.14
C ILE A 2 -0.35 -9.70 -29.78
N PHE A 3 -1.29 -9.45 -28.86
CA PHE A 3 -0.99 -8.77 -27.59
C PHE A 3 -0.77 -9.68 -26.36
N TYR A 4 -0.92 -11.00 -26.50
CA TYR A 4 -0.68 -11.94 -25.38
C TYR A 4 0.80 -12.35 -25.19
N LEU A 5 1.70 -11.92 -26.08
CA LEU A 5 3.10 -12.35 -26.08
C LEU A 5 4.06 -11.45 -25.27
N LEU A 6 3.64 -10.26 -24.81
CA LEU A 6 4.52 -9.36 -24.06
C LEU A 6 4.47 -9.52 -22.53
N ALA A 7 3.42 -10.12 -21.97
CA ALA A 7 3.35 -10.37 -20.51
C ALA A 7 4.20 -11.58 -20.10
N CYS A 8 4.41 -12.55 -21.01
CA CYS A 8 5.25 -13.73 -20.76
C CYS A 8 6.76 -13.45 -20.90
N SER A 9 7.18 -12.30 -21.44
CA SER A 9 8.60 -12.05 -21.73
C SER A 9 9.41 -11.49 -20.56
N LEU A 10 8.77 -10.95 -19.51
CA LEU A 10 9.48 -10.46 -18.32
C LEU A 10 9.79 -11.59 -17.32
N ALA A 11 8.88 -12.55 -17.14
CA ALA A 11 9.15 -13.77 -16.36
C ALA A 11 10.28 -14.61 -16.99
N ALA A 12 10.38 -14.62 -18.32
CA ALA A 12 11.39 -15.39 -19.05
C ALA A 12 12.84 -14.87 -18.89
N MET A 13 13.06 -13.63 -18.44
CA MET A 13 14.41 -13.05 -18.29
C MET A 13 15.01 -13.28 -16.89
N ALA A 14 14.21 -13.44 -15.84
CA ALA A 14 14.67 -13.96 -14.54
C ALA A 14 14.97 -15.48 -14.60
N TYR A 15 14.46 -16.15 -15.63
CA TYR A 15 14.55 -17.61 -15.82
C TYR A 15 15.98 -18.13 -16.05
N ILE A 16 16.96 -17.30 -16.40
CA ILE A 16 18.25 -17.79 -16.96
C ILE A 16 19.44 -17.66 -15.99
N SER A 17 19.34 -16.98 -14.84
CA SER A 17 20.51 -16.79 -13.95
C SER A 17 20.28 -16.90 -12.43
N GLY A 18 19.09 -17.27 -11.95
CA GLY A 18 18.82 -17.38 -10.51
C GLY A 18 19.21 -18.72 -9.88
N ASN A 19 19.57 -18.71 -8.60
CA ASN A 19 19.63 -19.90 -7.74
C ASN A 19 18.27 -20.63 -7.83
N PRO A 20 18.21 -21.97 -7.95
CA PRO A 20 16.94 -22.70 -7.94
C PRO A 20 15.96 -22.28 -6.83
N GLY A 21 16.47 -21.93 -5.64
CA GLY A 21 15.65 -21.42 -4.54
C GLY A 21 14.89 -20.15 -4.88
N ASP A 22 15.46 -19.23 -5.66
CA ASP A 22 14.82 -17.96 -6.02
C ASP A 22 13.64 -18.20 -6.97
N ARG A 23 13.73 -19.19 -7.86
CA ARG A 23 12.61 -19.57 -8.75
C ARG A 23 11.39 -20.05 -7.95
N ASP A 24 11.63 -20.84 -6.91
CA ASP A 24 10.56 -21.31 -6.03
C ASP A 24 9.98 -20.16 -5.20
N VAL A 25 10.77 -19.13 -4.85
CA VAL A 25 10.27 -17.90 -4.22
C VAL A 25 9.36 -17.11 -5.16
N PHE A 26 9.71 -16.94 -6.44
CA PHE A 26 8.82 -16.32 -7.42
C PHE A 26 7.53 -17.11 -7.59
N ARG A 27 7.60 -18.44 -7.62
CA ARG A 27 6.42 -19.30 -7.68
C ARG A 27 5.54 -19.12 -6.44
N ALA A 28 6.13 -19.01 -5.24
CA ALA A 28 5.37 -18.72 -4.03
C ALA A 28 4.67 -17.36 -4.09
N TYR A 29 5.35 -16.34 -4.63
CA TYR A 29 4.73 -15.03 -4.91
C TYR A 29 3.53 -15.17 -5.86
N GLU A 30 3.66 -15.89 -6.97
CA GLU A 30 2.56 -16.12 -7.93
C GLU A 30 1.38 -16.88 -7.31
N LEU A 31 1.66 -17.90 -6.49
CA LEU A 31 0.64 -18.61 -5.71
C LEU A 31 -0.11 -17.64 -4.79
N ARG A 32 0.59 -16.75 -4.09
CA ARG A 32 -0.05 -15.73 -3.24
C ARG A 32 -0.86 -14.73 -4.06
N MET A 33 -0.38 -14.29 -5.22
CA MET A 33 -1.11 -13.37 -6.12
C MET A 33 -2.35 -13.99 -6.75
N SER A 34 -2.47 -15.32 -6.74
CA SER A 34 -3.63 -16.08 -7.22
C SER A 34 -4.55 -16.58 -6.10
N GLY A 35 -4.29 -16.20 -4.84
CA GLY A 35 -5.10 -16.58 -3.68
C GLY A 35 -4.74 -17.95 -3.04
N GLN A 36 -3.74 -18.65 -3.57
CA GLN A 36 -3.23 -19.94 -3.08
C GLN A 36 -2.19 -19.74 -1.95
N VAL A 37 -2.61 -19.08 -0.88
CA VAL A 37 -1.71 -18.59 0.19
C VAL A 37 -1.14 -19.74 1.03
N ASP A 38 -1.93 -20.79 1.29
CA ASP A 38 -1.46 -21.94 2.09
C ASP A 38 -0.36 -22.70 1.31
N GLU A 39 -0.50 -22.85 -0.01
CA GLU A 39 0.51 -23.44 -0.90
C GLU A 39 1.76 -22.57 -1.01
N ALA A 40 1.59 -21.24 -1.13
CA ALA A 40 2.71 -20.30 -1.12
C ALA A 40 3.53 -20.43 0.17
N LYS A 41 2.85 -20.53 1.33
CA LYS A 41 3.50 -20.71 2.63
C LYS A 41 4.26 -22.03 2.70
N ALA A 42 3.65 -23.13 2.28
CA ALA A 42 4.29 -24.44 2.27
C ALA A 42 5.56 -24.45 1.41
N LEU A 43 5.51 -23.82 0.23
CA LEU A 43 6.67 -23.72 -0.67
C LEU A 43 7.81 -22.91 -0.05
N LEU A 44 7.51 -21.75 0.56
CA LEU A 44 8.53 -20.94 1.23
C LEU A 44 9.17 -21.64 2.42
N LEU A 45 8.38 -22.40 3.20
CA LEU A 45 8.91 -23.23 4.27
C LEU A 45 9.88 -24.29 3.72
N GLN A 46 9.52 -24.96 2.62
CA GLN A 46 10.40 -25.93 1.97
C GLN A 46 11.71 -25.30 1.47
N VAL A 47 11.65 -24.10 0.89
CA VAL A 47 12.85 -23.35 0.46
C VAL A 47 13.74 -23.06 1.67
N LEU A 48 13.18 -22.59 2.77
CA LEU A 48 13.92 -22.27 4.00
C LEU A 48 14.43 -23.50 4.76
N ASP A 49 13.75 -24.64 4.68
CA ASP A 49 14.22 -25.92 5.21
C ASP A 49 15.43 -26.43 4.42
N THR A 50 15.48 -26.15 3.12
CA THR A 50 16.59 -26.52 2.23
C THR A 50 17.76 -25.55 2.34
N ASP A 51 17.46 -24.25 2.38
CA ASP A 51 18.42 -23.16 2.51
C ASP A 51 17.88 -22.08 3.44
N SER A 52 18.21 -22.22 4.73
CA SER A 52 17.83 -21.27 5.79
C SER A 52 18.49 -19.89 5.65
N THR A 53 19.36 -19.71 4.66
CA THR A 53 20.05 -18.44 4.35
C THR A 53 19.52 -17.78 3.09
N ASN A 54 18.46 -18.31 2.47
CA ASN A 54 17.83 -17.66 1.32
C ASN A 54 17.10 -16.37 1.75
N ALA A 55 17.73 -15.23 1.50
CA ALA A 55 17.21 -13.93 1.89
C ALA A 55 15.89 -13.57 1.19
N MET A 56 15.73 -13.94 -0.09
CA MET A 56 14.51 -13.67 -0.85
C MET A 56 13.32 -14.47 -0.29
N ALA A 57 13.53 -15.71 0.14
CA ALA A 57 12.51 -16.53 0.79
C ALA A 57 12.10 -15.95 2.15
N HIS A 58 13.05 -15.46 2.94
CA HIS A 58 12.74 -14.70 4.16
C HIS A 58 11.94 -13.42 3.85
N TYR A 59 12.33 -12.67 2.82
CA TYR A 59 11.60 -11.48 2.39
C TYR A 59 10.15 -11.82 1.99
N GLU A 60 9.94 -12.81 1.14
CA GLU A 60 8.60 -13.19 0.70
C GLU A 60 7.77 -13.79 1.84
N MET A 61 8.37 -14.54 2.76
CA MET A 61 7.69 -15.02 3.95
C MET A 61 7.22 -13.86 4.85
N ALA A 62 8.00 -12.77 4.98
CA ALA A 62 7.56 -11.58 5.69
C ALA A 62 6.32 -10.95 5.04
N ARG A 63 6.28 -10.86 3.70
CA ARG A 63 5.12 -10.35 2.95
C ARG A 63 3.90 -11.25 3.10
N LEU A 64 4.08 -12.57 3.05
CA LEU A 64 3.04 -13.55 3.28
C LEU A 64 2.49 -13.46 4.72
N ASN A 65 3.37 -13.32 5.71
CA ASN A 65 2.97 -13.17 7.10
C ASN A 65 2.19 -11.87 7.33
N PHE A 66 2.58 -10.77 6.70
CA PHE A 66 1.80 -9.53 6.79
C PHE A 66 0.44 -9.69 6.10
N TYR A 67 0.40 -10.38 4.96
CA TYR A 67 -0.85 -10.72 4.29
C TYR A 67 -1.80 -11.49 5.23
N LEU A 68 -1.32 -12.57 5.84
CA LEU A 68 -2.06 -13.39 6.81
C LEU A 68 -2.48 -12.59 8.05
N LEU A 69 -1.63 -11.72 8.58
CA LEU A 69 -1.95 -10.84 9.70
C LEU A 69 -3.20 -10.01 9.40
N THR A 70 -3.27 -9.39 8.22
CA THR A 70 -4.43 -8.56 7.83
C THR A 70 -5.66 -9.38 7.39
N GLY A 71 -5.46 -10.62 6.96
CA GLY A 71 -6.52 -11.56 6.54
C GLY A 71 -7.14 -12.40 7.66
N GLY A 72 -6.53 -12.39 8.85
CA GLY A 72 -6.96 -13.24 9.97
C GLY A 72 -6.44 -14.69 9.89
N GLY A 73 -5.27 -14.88 9.29
CA GLY A 73 -4.56 -16.16 9.18
C GLY A 73 -3.74 -16.56 10.42
N GLY A 74 -4.01 -15.96 11.59
CA GLY A 74 -3.37 -16.33 12.86
C GLY A 74 -1.88 -15.99 12.98
N THR A 75 -1.39 -15.04 12.18
CA THR A 75 0.00 -14.57 12.22
C THR A 75 0.13 -13.34 13.09
N ARG A 76 1.29 -13.15 13.74
CA ARG A 76 1.57 -11.98 14.58
C ARG A 76 2.58 -11.06 13.90
N LEU A 77 2.68 -9.81 14.38
CA LEU A 77 3.60 -8.83 13.81
C LEU A 77 5.07 -9.26 13.96
N GLU A 78 5.39 -9.98 15.05
CA GLU A 78 6.73 -10.54 15.28
C GLU A 78 7.17 -11.52 14.19
N ASP A 79 6.22 -12.25 13.60
CA ASP A 79 6.50 -13.21 12.53
C ASP A 79 6.84 -12.47 11.21
N VAL A 80 6.31 -11.26 11.02
CA VAL A 80 6.69 -10.37 9.91
C VAL A 80 8.09 -9.81 10.15
N THR A 81 8.30 -9.20 11.33
CA THR A 81 9.54 -8.48 11.65
C THR A 81 10.75 -9.41 11.75
N ALA A 82 10.58 -10.64 12.25
CA ALA A 82 11.64 -11.63 12.31
C ALA A 82 12.16 -12.02 10.91
N HIS A 83 11.25 -12.31 9.97
CA HIS A 83 11.62 -12.72 8.62
C HIS A 83 12.26 -11.56 7.83
N ILE A 84 11.70 -10.34 7.89
CA ILE A 84 12.31 -9.22 7.16
C ILE A 84 13.65 -8.80 7.75
N SER A 85 13.81 -8.85 9.07
CA SER A 85 15.11 -8.57 9.70
C SER A 85 16.15 -9.56 9.22
N LYS A 86 15.80 -10.87 9.19
CA LYS A 86 16.69 -11.91 8.69
C LYS A 86 17.07 -11.71 7.22
N ALA A 87 16.14 -11.36 6.34
CA ALA A 87 16.44 -11.06 4.93
C ALA A 87 17.42 -9.89 4.80
N ALA A 88 17.16 -8.79 5.52
CA ALA A 88 18.02 -7.60 5.49
C ALA A 88 19.38 -7.81 6.18
N ASP A 89 19.50 -8.77 7.10
CA ASP A 89 20.78 -9.11 7.73
C ASP A 89 21.61 -10.06 6.86
N LEU A 90 20.96 -10.95 6.09
CA LEU A 90 21.60 -11.84 5.11
C LEU A 90 22.11 -11.08 3.87
N GLU A 91 21.33 -10.09 3.40
CA GLU A 91 21.70 -9.22 2.27
C GLU A 91 21.61 -7.73 2.67
N PRO A 92 22.60 -7.21 3.41
CA PRO A 92 22.55 -5.85 3.98
C PRO A 92 22.59 -4.71 2.96
N ASP A 93 23.04 -4.98 1.74
CA ASP A 93 23.12 -4.02 0.64
C ASP A 93 21.87 -4.06 -0.27
N ASN A 94 20.92 -4.98 0.00
CA ASN A 94 19.71 -5.10 -0.78
C ASN A 94 18.69 -4.03 -0.37
N VAL A 95 18.54 -3.01 -1.22
CA VAL A 95 17.64 -1.86 -0.98
C VAL A 95 16.17 -2.26 -0.82
N ILE A 96 15.71 -3.33 -1.47
CA ILE A 96 14.32 -3.80 -1.40
C ILE A 96 14.02 -4.29 0.01
N TYR A 97 14.90 -5.12 0.57
CA TYR A 97 14.72 -5.68 1.91
C TYR A 97 14.90 -4.60 2.98
N ALA A 98 15.88 -3.71 2.81
CA ALA A 98 16.08 -2.57 3.70
C ALA A 98 14.83 -1.67 3.71
N TYR A 99 14.25 -1.38 2.55
CA TYR A 99 13.06 -0.55 2.42
C TYR A 99 11.83 -1.20 3.05
N TYR A 100 11.56 -2.47 2.75
CA TYR A 100 10.43 -3.17 3.35
C TYR A 100 10.59 -3.30 4.87
N ARG A 101 11.81 -3.51 5.39
CA ARG A 101 12.11 -3.51 6.84
C ARG A 101 11.75 -2.17 7.47
N ALA A 102 12.13 -1.07 6.81
CA ALA A 102 11.85 0.27 7.30
C ALA A 102 10.33 0.54 7.36
N VAL A 103 9.62 0.29 6.26
CA VAL A 103 8.18 0.55 6.16
C VAL A 103 7.37 -0.34 7.11
N SER A 104 7.71 -1.64 7.21
CA SER A 104 7.05 -2.55 8.15
C SER A 104 7.41 -2.26 9.61
N GLY A 105 8.60 -1.70 9.88
CA GLY A 105 9.02 -1.28 11.22
C GLY A 105 8.09 -0.24 11.85
N PHE A 106 7.52 0.67 11.04
CA PHE A 106 6.57 1.66 11.55
C PHE A 106 5.29 1.04 12.10
N MET A 107 4.92 -0.18 11.66
CA MET A 107 3.75 -0.88 12.20
C MET A 107 3.88 -1.15 13.70
N ASN A 108 5.10 -1.35 14.23
CA ASN A 108 5.31 -1.48 15.67
C ASN A 108 4.95 -0.18 16.39
N ALA A 109 5.44 0.96 15.89
CA ALA A 109 5.13 2.28 16.44
C ALA A 109 3.63 2.55 16.39
N PHE A 110 2.99 2.26 15.24
CA PHE A 110 1.55 2.38 15.08
C PHE A 110 0.77 1.51 16.09
N MET A 111 1.17 0.26 16.30
CA MET A 111 0.52 -0.62 17.29
C MET A 111 0.71 -0.11 18.72
N PHE A 112 1.88 0.44 19.07
CA PHE A 112 2.10 1.07 20.37
C PHE A 112 1.20 2.30 20.57
N MET A 113 1.03 3.13 19.54
CA MET A 113 0.07 4.26 19.56
C MET A 113 -1.37 3.77 19.77
N GLN A 114 -1.81 2.73 19.05
CA GLN A 114 -3.18 2.20 19.15
C GLN A 114 -3.47 1.49 20.49
N THR A 115 -2.44 0.97 21.16
CA THR A 115 -2.58 0.20 22.42
C THR A 115 -2.19 0.98 23.67
N GLY A 116 -1.84 2.27 23.54
CA GLY A 116 -1.51 3.14 24.67
C GLY A 116 -0.16 2.82 25.33
N GLN A 117 0.78 2.23 24.59
CA GLN A 117 2.14 1.93 25.07
C GLN A 117 3.09 3.10 24.79
N GLU A 118 2.79 4.26 25.36
CA GLU A 118 3.43 5.55 25.04
C GLU A 118 4.97 5.53 25.21
N ASP A 119 5.47 4.84 26.22
CA ASP A 119 6.90 4.70 26.54
C ASP A 119 7.71 4.00 25.44
N LYS A 120 7.05 3.21 24.59
CA LYS A 120 7.69 2.46 23.49
C LYS A 120 7.61 3.16 22.14
N ILE A 121 6.74 4.16 22.00
CA ILE A 121 6.46 4.81 20.72
C ILE A 121 7.73 5.44 20.15
N LYS A 122 8.39 6.30 20.94
CA LYS A 122 9.56 7.05 20.48
C LYS A 122 10.70 6.15 20.01
N GLY A 123 10.98 5.08 20.77
CA GLY A 123 12.03 4.11 20.39
C GLY A 123 11.75 3.44 19.05
N ALA A 124 10.50 3.02 18.81
CA ALA A 124 10.10 2.40 17.55
C ALA A 124 10.10 3.39 16.37
N VAL A 125 9.74 4.66 16.61
CA VAL A 125 9.81 5.73 15.61
C VAL A 125 11.27 6.05 15.25
N ASP A 126 12.13 6.20 16.25
CA ASP A 126 13.56 6.49 16.04
C ASP A 126 14.25 5.35 15.27
N GLU A 127 13.91 4.09 15.58
CA GLU A 127 14.39 2.91 14.84
C GLU A 127 13.91 2.95 13.37
N THR A 128 12.62 3.22 13.14
CA THR A 128 12.05 3.34 11.79
C THR A 128 12.76 4.42 10.98
N CYS A 129 12.94 5.62 11.53
CA CYS A 129 13.63 6.72 10.86
C CYS A 129 15.10 6.37 10.59
N SER A 130 15.76 5.64 11.48
CA SER A 130 17.12 5.14 11.26
C SER A 130 17.20 4.17 10.07
N LEU A 131 16.25 3.24 9.98
CA LEU A 131 16.16 2.31 8.85
C LEU A 131 15.87 3.04 7.53
N LEU A 132 14.95 4.01 7.52
CA LEU A 132 14.67 4.83 6.33
C LEU A 132 15.92 5.59 5.87
N ARG A 133 16.71 6.15 6.79
CA ARG A 133 18.00 6.77 6.44
C ARG A 133 19.00 5.77 5.88
N LYS A 134 19.04 4.53 6.40
CA LYS A 134 19.90 3.47 5.86
C LYS A 134 19.52 3.14 4.41
N VAL A 135 18.22 3.10 4.08
CA VAL A 135 17.76 2.93 2.69
C VAL A 135 18.31 4.04 1.80
N LEU A 136 18.30 5.29 2.26
CA LEU A 136 18.84 6.43 1.52
C LEU A 136 20.36 6.42 1.37
N LEU A 137 21.10 5.71 2.25
CA LEU A 137 22.53 5.46 2.05
C LEU A 137 22.78 4.46 0.91
N LEU A 138 21.93 3.44 0.80
CA LEU A 138 22.01 2.44 -0.28
C LEU A 138 21.53 3.01 -1.63
N LYS A 139 20.47 3.83 -1.61
CA LYS A 139 19.88 4.45 -2.79
C LYS A 139 19.47 5.90 -2.51
N PRO A 140 20.37 6.89 -2.72
CA PRO A 140 20.13 8.30 -2.40
C PRO A 140 19.03 8.99 -3.20
N ASP A 141 18.68 8.46 -4.38
CA ASP A 141 17.62 8.93 -5.27
C ASP A 141 16.28 8.21 -5.05
N TYR A 142 16.13 7.47 -3.94
CA TYR A 142 14.87 6.81 -3.58
C TYR A 142 13.99 7.80 -2.80
N TYR A 143 12.97 8.35 -3.46
CA TYR A 143 12.20 9.49 -2.93
C TYR A 143 11.18 9.11 -1.86
N GLU A 144 10.62 7.90 -1.92
CA GLU A 144 9.57 7.41 -1.02
C GLU A 144 10.07 7.31 0.43
N PRO A 145 11.28 6.75 0.73
CA PRO A 145 11.84 6.82 2.08
C PRO A 145 12.04 8.26 2.59
N MET A 146 12.44 9.21 1.73
CA MET A 146 12.53 10.61 2.12
C MET A 146 11.16 11.18 2.46
N LEU A 147 10.12 10.84 1.70
CA LEU A 147 8.77 11.31 1.97
C LEU A 147 8.20 10.73 3.27
N TYR A 148 8.48 9.47 3.60
CA TYR A 148 8.15 8.90 4.91
C TYR A 148 8.87 9.62 6.05
N LEU A 149 10.14 10.03 5.88
CA LEU A 149 10.85 10.83 6.88
C LEU A 149 10.18 12.20 7.07
N VAL A 150 9.76 12.88 5.98
CA VAL A 150 8.99 14.13 6.08
C VAL A 150 7.69 13.92 6.86
N GLU A 151 6.96 12.85 6.55
CA GLU A 151 5.68 12.55 7.19
C GLU A 151 5.83 12.21 8.67
N ILE A 152 6.72 11.28 9.03
CA ILE A 152 6.94 10.89 10.43
C ILE A 152 7.40 12.09 11.25
N TYR A 153 8.40 12.83 10.77
CA TYR A 153 8.95 13.97 11.50
C TYR A 153 8.02 15.18 11.57
N GLY A 154 7.19 15.39 10.54
CA GLY A 154 6.27 16.52 10.46
C GLY A 154 4.94 16.30 11.18
N MET A 155 4.48 15.05 11.26
CA MET A 155 3.15 14.72 11.79
C MET A 155 3.16 14.28 13.26
N LEU A 156 4.26 13.70 13.74
CA LEU A 156 4.36 13.29 15.14
C LEU A 156 4.81 14.46 16.03
N PRO A 157 4.38 14.50 17.30
CA PRO A 157 4.91 15.44 18.26
C PRO A 157 6.31 15.02 18.73
N PRO A 158 7.13 15.95 19.28
CA PRO A 158 8.53 15.67 19.64
C PRO A 158 8.74 14.50 20.59
N GLU A 159 7.84 14.32 21.56
CA GLU A 159 7.87 13.22 22.54
C GLU A 159 7.65 11.85 21.90
N MET A 160 7.03 11.78 20.72
CA MET A 160 6.84 10.55 19.94
C MET A 160 7.89 10.38 18.83
N GLY A 161 8.85 11.31 18.70
CA GLY A 161 9.89 11.28 17.67
C GLY A 161 9.72 12.28 16.52
N GLY A 162 8.77 13.22 16.64
CA GLY A 162 8.66 14.36 15.73
C GLY A 162 9.89 15.28 15.74
N ASP A 163 10.21 15.85 14.59
CA ASP A 163 11.33 16.80 14.45
C ASP A 163 11.10 17.70 13.22
N SER A 164 10.50 18.87 13.44
CA SER A 164 10.15 19.79 12.36
C SER A 164 11.35 20.28 11.55
N ALA A 165 12.56 20.33 12.14
CA ALA A 165 13.77 20.70 11.42
C ALA A 165 14.21 19.59 10.47
N GLN A 166 14.14 18.32 10.90
CA GLN A 166 14.38 17.18 10.00
C GLN A 166 13.32 17.08 8.90
N ALA A 167 12.04 17.31 9.23
CA ALA A 167 10.98 17.31 8.24
C ALA A 167 11.24 18.35 7.14
N ALA A 168 11.58 19.58 7.53
CA ALA A 168 11.93 20.66 6.59
C ALA A 168 13.18 20.32 5.75
N HIS A 169 14.19 19.72 6.36
CA HIS A 169 15.41 19.29 5.66
C HIS A 169 15.14 18.28 4.55
N TYR A 170 14.38 17.21 4.81
CA TYR A 170 14.04 16.23 3.78
C TYR A 170 13.06 16.79 2.74
N ALA A 171 12.12 17.66 3.14
CA ALA A 171 11.23 18.35 2.20
C ALA A 171 12.00 19.27 1.23
N GLY A 172 13.04 19.96 1.72
CA GLY A 172 13.96 20.73 0.90
C GLY A 172 14.68 19.87 -0.13
N LYS A 173 15.27 18.75 0.30
CA LYS A 173 15.93 17.79 -0.60
C LYS A 173 15.00 17.24 -1.68
N LEU A 174 13.76 16.90 -1.32
CA LEU A 174 12.76 16.43 -2.29
C LEU A 174 12.42 17.53 -3.31
N SER A 175 12.28 18.77 -2.86
CA SER A 175 11.97 19.91 -3.74
C SER A 175 13.08 20.22 -4.74
N GLU A 176 14.36 19.99 -4.37
CA GLU A 176 15.51 20.16 -5.26
C GLU A 176 15.67 19.02 -6.26
N THR A 177 15.21 17.81 -5.92
CA THR A 177 15.51 16.59 -6.69
C THR A 177 14.37 16.12 -7.57
N ASN A 178 13.11 16.36 -7.18
CA ASN A 178 11.95 15.93 -7.94
C ASN A 178 10.73 16.82 -7.65
N ALA A 179 10.19 17.48 -8.69
CA ALA A 179 9.07 18.42 -8.52
C ALA A 179 7.82 17.79 -7.89
N TYR A 180 7.46 16.56 -8.28
CA TYR A 180 6.30 15.86 -7.74
C TYR A 180 6.49 15.51 -6.26
N PHE A 181 7.62 14.88 -5.90
CA PHE A 181 7.88 14.55 -4.50
C PHE A 181 8.12 15.78 -3.61
N GLY A 182 8.67 16.86 -4.17
CA GLY A 182 8.72 18.17 -3.53
C GLY A 182 7.33 18.71 -3.20
N ALA A 183 6.39 18.64 -4.15
CA ALA A 183 5.00 19.02 -3.92
C ALA A 183 4.31 18.11 -2.89
N ARG A 184 4.59 16.80 -2.91
CA ARG A 184 4.09 15.85 -1.90
C ARG A 184 4.59 16.19 -0.49
N ALA A 185 5.87 16.54 -0.35
CA ALA A 185 6.43 16.96 0.93
C ALA A 185 5.78 18.26 1.43
N ARG A 186 5.49 19.21 0.53
CA ARG A 186 4.73 20.44 0.87
C ARG A 186 3.28 20.15 1.26
N GLU A 187 2.61 19.18 0.63
CA GLU A 187 1.27 18.73 1.04
C GLU A 187 1.29 18.20 2.48
N VAL A 188 2.25 17.34 2.80
CA VAL A 188 2.38 16.76 4.15
C VAL A 188 2.59 17.82 5.23
N LEU A 189 3.39 18.86 4.92
CA LEU A 189 3.67 19.96 5.85
C LEU A 189 2.70 21.14 5.72
N ALA A 190 1.64 20.99 4.94
CA ALA A 190 0.67 22.06 4.74
C ALA A 190 -0.07 22.37 6.06
N PRO A 191 -0.30 23.64 6.40
CA PRO A 191 -1.09 24.00 7.56
C PRO A 191 -2.49 23.37 7.53
N GLU A 192 -3.04 23.07 8.70
CA GLU A 192 -4.42 22.60 8.82
C GLU A 192 -5.39 23.58 8.14
N GLY A 193 -6.37 23.05 7.41
CA GLY A 193 -7.33 23.86 6.64
C GLY A 193 -6.82 24.35 5.29
N THR A 194 -5.61 23.97 4.86
CA THR A 194 -5.15 24.23 3.49
C THR A 194 -6.10 23.59 2.47
N ASP A 195 -6.52 24.36 1.46
CA ASP A 195 -7.27 23.85 0.32
C ASP A 195 -6.35 23.01 -0.58
N LEU A 196 -6.30 21.70 -0.30
CA LEU A 196 -5.46 20.77 -1.03
C LEU A 196 -5.87 20.60 -2.49
N VAL A 197 -7.13 20.82 -2.85
CA VAL A 197 -7.58 20.78 -4.25
C VAL A 197 -6.91 21.93 -5.00
N LYS A 198 -7.06 23.16 -4.50
CA LYS A 198 -6.43 24.33 -5.11
C LYS A 198 -4.91 24.25 -5.12
N PHE A 199 -4.32 23.71 -4.06
CA PHE A 199 -2.88 23.43 -4.00
C PHE A 199 -2.43 22.58 -5.20
N TRP A 200 -3.07 21.42 -5.41
CA TRP A 200 -2.69 20.52 -6.50
C TRP A 200 -3.05 21.06 -7.89
N GLU A 201 -4.11 21.85 -8.03
CA GLU A 201 -4.42 22.55 -9.28
C GLU A 201 -3.34 23.57 -9.65
N ASN A 202 -2.74 24.26 -8.68
CA ASN A 202 -1.60 25.14 -8.92
C ASN A 202 -0.34 24.36 -9.34
N GLU A 203 -0.09 23.20 -8.72
CA GLU A 203 1.02 22.32 -9.12
C GLU A 203 0.84 21.82 -10.56
N ILE A 204 -0.39 21.51 -10.98
CA ILE A 204 -0.71 21.19 -12.37
C ILE A 204 -0.45 22.37 -13.30
N ALA A 205 -0.82 23.58 -12.90
CA ALA A 205 -0.61 24.77 -13.72
C ALA A 205 0.89 25.07 -13.92
N GLY A 206 1.71 24.82 -12.90
CA GLY A 206 3.16 25.07 -12.94
C GLY A 206 3.98 23.96 -13.60
N ASN A 207 3.60 22.69 -13.39
CA ASN A 207 4.42 21.53 -13.78
C ASN A 207 3.79 20.67 -14.90
N GLY A 208 2.59 21.05 -15.36
CA GLY A 208 1.84 20.32 -16.39
C GLY A 208 0.88 19.27 -15.83
N ARG A 209 0.05 18.71 -16.71
CA ARG A 209 -0.97 17.70 -16.35
C ARG A 209 -0.39 16.28 -16.44
N THR A 210 0.42 15.86 -15.47
CA THR A 210 0.94 14.48 -15.41
C THR A 210 -0.06 13.55 -14.69
N PRO A 211 -0.05 12.22 -14.95
CA PRO A 211 -0.92 11.27 -14.25
C PRO A 211 -0.82 11.35 -12.73
N GLU A 212 0.38 11.55 -12.17
CA GLU A 212 0.62 11.61 -10.73
C GLU A 212 0.01 12.86 -10.09
N LEU A 213 0.13 14.02 -10.75
CA LEU A 213 -0.48 15.26 -10.28
C LEU A 213 -2.00 15.19 -10.33
N LEU A 214 -2.55 14.68 -11.44
CA LEU A 214 -3.99 14.44 -11.59
C LEU A 214 -4.51 13.45 -10.53
N TYR A 215 -3.74 12.39 -10.24
CA TYR A 215 -4.07 11.41 -9.20
C TYR A 215 -4.14 12.08 -7.83
N ARG A 216 -3.16 12.91 -7.48
CA ARG A 216 -3.17 13.63 -6.19
C ARG A 216 -4.28 14.65 -6.09
N THR A 217 -4.63 15.36 -7.17
CA THR A 217 -5.80 16.24 -7.16
C THR A 217 -7.10 15.46 -6.95
N ALA A 218 -7.22 14.24 -7.51
CA ALA A 218 -8.37 13.38 -7.26
C ALA A 218 -8.46 12.97 -5.78
N ILE A 219 -7.35 12.54 -5.17
CA ILE A 219 -7.30 12.23 -3.72
C ILE A 219 -7.63 13.47 -2.87
N ALA A 220 -7.14 14.65 -3.24
CA ALA A 220 -7.48 15.89 -2.53
C ALA A 220 -8.99 16.20 -2.60
N GLY A 221 -9.64 15.91 -3.73
CA GLY A 221 -11.10 15.99 -3.86
C GLY A 221 -11.83 15.05 -2.88
N ILE A 222 -11.35 13.80 -2.75
CA ILE A 222 -11.88 12.84 -1.77
C ILE A 222 -11.74 13.39 -0.34
N LEU A 223 -10.55 13.86 0.03
CA LEU A 223 -10.27 14.39 1.36
C LEU A 223 -11.08 15.66 1.68
N ALA A 224 -11.32 16.51 0.68
CA ALA A 224 -12.15 17.70 0.80
C ALA A 224 -13.66 17.41 0.81
N GLY A 225 -14.06 16.14 0.66
CA GLY A 225 -15.46 15.75 0.58
C GLY A 225 -16.17 16.18 -0.70
N ASN A 226 -15.41 16.35 -1.80
CA ASN A 226 -15.88 16.77 -3.11
C ASN A 226 -15.68 15.63 -4.14
N PRO A 227 -16.59 14.64 -4.18
CA PRO A 227 -16.48 13.50 -5.07
C PRO A 227 -16.55 13.89 -6.55
N GLU A 228 -17.20 14.99 -6.91
CA GLU A 228 -17.26 15.48 -8.30
C GLU A 228 -15.87 15.90 -8.81
N VAL A 229 -15.09 16.59 -7.98
CA VAL A 229 -13.69 16.91 -8.28
C VAL A 229 -12.87 15.62 -8.38
N ALA A 230 -13.06 14.69 -7.44
CA ALA A 230 -12.34 13.43 -7.44
C ALA A 230 -12.61 12.62 -8.72
N GLU A 231 -13.87 12.47 -9.13
CA GLU A 231 -14.26 11.76 -10.35
C GLU A 231 -13.75 12.46 -11.62
N LYS A 232 -13.83 13.79 -11.69
CA LYS A 232 -13.30 14.56 -12.83
C LYS A 232 -11.83 14.24 -13.07
N TYR A 233 -11.00 14.39 -12.04
CA TYR A 233 -9.56 14.16 -12.16
C TYR A 233 -9.25 12.67 -12.34
N TYR A 234 -9.97 11.78 -11.67
CA TYR A 234 -9.80 10.33 -11.85
C TYR A 234 -10.07 9.89 -13.29
N ASN A 235 -11.16 10.35 -13.90
CA ASN A 235 -11.47 10.01 -15.30
C ASN A 235 -10.35 10.45 -16.25
N GLU A 236 -9.72 11.59 -15.98
CA GLU A 236 -8.57 12.03 -16.75
C GLU A 236 -7.33 11.15 -16.50
N VAL A 237 -7.03 10.79 -15.25
CA VAL A 237 -5.97 9.82 -14.93
C VAL A 237 -6.19 8.52 -15.70
N LYS A 238 -7.37 7.93 -15.60
CA LYS A 238 -7.73 6.65 -16.23
C LYS A 238 -7.57 6.69 -17.75
N SER A 239 -7.88 7.82 -18.38
CA SER A 239 -7.70 7.99 -19.84
C SER A 239 -6.23 7.95 -20.29
N ARG A 240 -5.29 8.25 -19.39
CA ARG A 240 -3.84 8.34 -19.66
C ARG A 240 -3.09 7.12 -19.14
N ASP A 241 -3.50 6.64 -17.96
CA ASP A 241 -2.97 5.47 -17.30
C ASP A 241 -4.13 4.58 -16.80
N PRO A 242 -4.55 3.61 -17.61
CA PRO A 242 -5.59 2.66 -17.21
C PRO A 242 -5.21 1.80 -15.99
N SER A 243 -3.92 1.68 -15.67
CA SER A 243 -3.43 0.91 -14.52
C SER A 243 -3.62 1.62 -13.18
N ALA A 244 -3.88 2.93 -13.18
CA ALA A 244 -4.26 3.72 -12.01
C ALA A 244 -5.72 3.46 -11.57
N ASN A 245 -6.14 2.21 -11.55
CA ASN A 245 -7.51 1.78 -11.26
C ASN A 245 -7.86 1.85 -9.77
N LEU A 246 -6.87 1.93 -8.87
CA LEU A 246 -7.07 2.00 -7.42
C LEU A 246 -7.89 3.21 -6.96
N LEU A 247 -7.88 4.32 -7.71
CA LEU A 247 -8.72 5.48 -7.39
C LEU A 247 -10.21 5.13 -7.36
N GLN A 248 -10.67 4.21 -8.23
CA GLN A 248 -12.06 3.77 -8.22
C GLN A 248 -12.41 3.01 -6.93
N LEU A 249 -11.48 2.19 -6.44
CA LEU A 249 -11.60 1.51 -5.16
C LEU A 249 -11.59 2.52 -4.00
N GLN A 250 -10.72 3.54 -4.06
CA GLN A 250 -10.67 4.59 -3.04
C GLN A 250 -11.95 5.44 -2.99
N LEU A 251 -12.55 5.77 -4.14
CA LEU A 251 -13.86 6.44 -4.20
C LEU A 251 -14.95 5.62 -3.52
N GLY A 252 -15.01 4.30 -3.76
CA GLY A 252 -15.96 3.44 -3.05
C GLY A 252 -15.72 3.40 -1.54
N ARG A 253 -14.45 3.34 -1.11
CA ARG A 253 -14.08 3.40 0.31
C ARG A 253 -14.46 4.73 0.95
N TYR A 254 -14.33 5.85 0.25
CA TYR A 254 -14.75 7.17 0.73
C TYR A 254 -16.23 7.19 1.12
N HIS A 255 -17.11 6.70 0.24
CA HIS A 255 -18.55 6.61 0.52
C HIS A 255 -18.83 5.69 1.72
N MET A 256 -18.13 4.55 1.86
CA MET A 256 -18.25 3.70 3.05
C MET A 256 -17.79 4.42 4.33
N MET A 257 -16.69 5.17 4.28
CA MET A 257 -16.16 5.90 5.43
C MET A 257 -17.12 7.00 5.93
N LYS A 258 -17.81 7.71 5.01
CA LYS A 258 -18.87 8.65 5.39
C LYS A 258 -19.97 7.97 6.21
N VAL A 259 -20.36 6.75 5.83
CA VAL A 259 -21.39 5.97 6.54
C VAL A 259 -20.90 5.49 7.91
N MET A 260 -19.60 5.16 8.02
CA MET A 260 -19.01 4.82 9.32
C MET A 260 -19.02 6.01 10.29
N GLN A 261 -18.92 7.24 9.78
CA GLN A 261 -19.01 8.47 10.58
C GLN A 261 -20.46 8.89 10.86
N ASN A 262 -21.38 8.67 9.90
CA ASN A 262 -22.80 8.93 10.04
C ASN A 262 -23.62 7.78 9.43
N ARG A 263 -24.24 6.94 10.26
CA ARG A 263 -24.99 5.77 9.78
C ARG A 263 -26.29 6.13 9.05
N GLU A 264 -26.82 7.33 9.24
CA GLU A 264 -28.12 7.74 8.67
C GLU A 264 -28.07 7.89 7.15
N ILE A 265 -26.89 8.17 6.59
CA ILE A 265 -26.67 8.31 5.14
C ILE A 265 -26.35 6.97 4.45
N ALA A 266 -26.50 5.84 5.13
CA ALA A 266 -26.20 4.51 4.58
C ALA A 266 -26.99 4.22 3.30
N SER A 267 -28.29 4.53 3.28
CA SER A 267 -29.18 4.24 2.15
C SER A 267 -28.85 5.04 0.89
N THR A 268 -28.13 6.16 1.01
CA THR A 268 -27.71 6.99 -0.13
C THR A 268 -26.27 6.72 -0.55
N GLU A 269 -25.36 6.53 0.41
CA GLU A 269 -23.92 6.44 0.11
C GLU A 269 -23.46 5.01 -0.21
N LEU A 270 -24.01 3.98 0.44
CA LEU A 270 -23.58 2.59 0.20
C LEU A 270 -23.91 2.08 -1.22
N PRO A 271 -25.06 2.43 -1.85
CA PRO A 271 -25.28 2.11 -3.26
C PRO A 271 -24.23 2.74 -4.20
N VAL A 272 -23.78 3.96 -3.90
CA VAL A 272 -22.70 4.62 -4.66
C VAL A 272 -21.38 3.90 -4.45
N ALA A 273 -21.06 3.52 -3.21
CA ALA A 273 -19.88 2.71 -2.89
C ALA A 273 -19.87 1.39 -3.68
N ILE A 274 -20.99 0.65 -3.69
CA ILE A 274 -21.15 -0.60 -4.44
C ILE A 274 -20.91 -0.36 -5.94
N THR A 275 -21.49 0.69 -6.51
CA THR A 275 -21.27 1.05 -7.93
C THR A 275 -19.81 1.32 -8.23
N CYS A 276 -19.09 2.01 -7.33
CA CYS A 276 -17.65 2.22 -7.46
C CYS A 276 -16.89 0.88 -7.46
N PHE A 277 -17.22 -0.02 -6.54
CA PHE A 277 -16.58 -1.33 -6.43
C PHE A 277 -16.83 -2.20 -7.67
N GLU A 278 -18.05 -2.21 -8.21
CA GLU A 278 -18.38 -2.90 -9.46
C GLU A 278 -17.56 -2.34 -10.63
N LYS A 279 -17.47 -1.02 -10.75
CA LYS A 279 -16.62 -0.36 -11.76
C LYS A 279 -15.15 -0.77 -11.61
N TYR A 280 -14.63 -0.86 -10.38
CA TYR A 280 -13.25 -1.27 -10.13
C TYR A 280 -12.98 -2.71 -10.57
N LEU A 281 -13.88 -3.64 -10.22
CA LEU A 281 -13.77 -5.05 -10.61
C LEU A 281 -13.78 -5.27 -12.13
N GLN A 282 -14.31 -4.31 -12.89
CA GLN A 282 -14.38 -4.32 -14.36
C GLN A 282 -13.25 -3.51 -15.03
N THR A 283 -12.25 -3.03 -14.26
CA THR A 283 -11.15 -2.24 -14.83
C THR A 283 -10.20 -3.09 -15.68
N LEU A 284 -9.47 -2.41 -16.58
CA LEU A 284 -8.37 -2.98 -17.36
C LEU A 284 -7.10 -2.13 -17.09
N PRO A 285 -5.98 -2.73 -16.63
CA PRO A 285 -5.81 -4.15 -16.29
C PRO A 285 -6.73 -4.61 -15.16
N GLU A 286 -7.06 -5.90 -15.20
CA GLU A 286 -7.93 -6.52 -14.21
C GLU A 286 -7.26 -6.50 -12.81
N PRO A 287 -8.00 -6.25 -11.72
CA PRO A 287 -7.43 -6.30 -10.39
C PRO A 287 -6.81 -7.67 -10.06
N VAL A 288 -5.73 -7.67 -9.29
CA VAL A 288 -5.12 -8.91 -8.77
C VAL A 288 -6.10 -9.60 -7.80
N VAL A 289 -6.01 -10.93 -7.67
CA VAL A 289 -6.97 -11.74 -6.88
C VAL A 289 -7.12 -11.22 -5.43
N PRO A 290 -6.04 -10.89 -4.69
CA PRO A 290 -6.15 -10.27 -3.37
C PRO A 290 -7.03 -9.02 -3.33
N LEU A 291 -6.91 -8.13 -4.32
CA LEU A 291 -7.69 -6.90 -4.39
C LEU A 291 -9.12 -7.14 -4.85
N LYS A 292 -9.36 -8.11 -5.74
CA LYS A 292 -10.73 -8.55 -6.06
C LYS A 292 -11.47 -9.07 -4.84
N ALA A 293 -10.83 -9.96 -4.09
CA ALA A 293 -11.40 -10.56 -2.88
C ALA A 293 -11.66 -9.48 -1.82
N TYR A 294 -10.71 -8.57 -1.62
CA TYR A 294 -10.89 -7.40 -0.77
C TYR A 294 -12.10 -6.56 -1.18
N THR A 295 -12.23 -6.22 -2.46
CA THR A 295 -13.36 -5.43 -2.98
C THR A 295 -14.70 -6.15 -2.81
N LEU A 296 -14.77 -7.45 -3.09
CA LEU A 296 -15.97 -8.25 -2.84
C LEU A 296 -16.33 -8.26 -1.34
N GLY A 297 -15.33 -8.34 -0.45
CA GLY A 297 -15.53 -8.22 0.99
C GLY A 297 -16.07 -6.85 1.42
N LEU A 298 -15.65 -5.75 0.76
CA LEU A 298 -16.23 -4.43 1.00
C LEU A 298 -17.68 -4.34 0.51
N MET A 299 -18.00 -4.88 -0.68
CA MET A 299 -19.36 -4.95 -1.20
C MET A 299 -20.27 -5.81 -0.31
N ALA A 300 -19.75 -6.92 0.24
CA ALA A 300 -20.45 -7.75 1.20
C ALA A 300 -20.86 -6.95 2.44
N ARG A 301 -19.90 -6.23 3.05
CA ARG A 301 -20.16 -5.35 4.20
C ARG A 301 -21.20 -4.28 3.86
N ALA A 302 -21.06 -3.59 2.72
CA ALA A 302 -22.02 -2.57 2.30
C ALA A 302 -23.45 -3.13 2.19
N ASN A 303 -23.63 -4.32 1.60
CA ASN A 303 -24.92 -4.98 1.52
C ASN A 303 -25.48 -5.36 2.90
N MET A 304 -24.67 -5.93 3.79
CA MET A 304 -25.11 -6.25 5.15
C MET A 304 -25.53 -4.99 5.92
N PHE A 305 -24.82 -3.88 5.77
CA PHE A 305 -25.18 -2.59 6.39
C PHE A 305 -26.51 -2.03 5.84
N LEU A 306 -26.86 -2.32 4.59
CA LEU A 306 -28.15 -1.98 3.99
C LEU A 306 -29.30 -2.94 4.41
N GLY A 307 -29.01 -3.97 5.21
CA GLY A 307 -29.96 -5.01 5.59
C GLY A 307 -30.10 -6.15 4.57
N ASN A 308 -29.30 -6.15 3.49
CA ASN A 308 -29.30 -7.18 2.46
C ASN A 308 -28.41 -8.37 2.87
N GLN A 309 -28.79 -9.07 3.94
CA GLN A 309 -27.96 -10.08 4.58
C GLN A 309 -27.55 -11.22 3.62
N GLU A 310 -28.49 -11.76 2.83
CA GLU A 310 -28.25 -12.88 1.92
C GLU A 310 -27.21 -12.53 0.82
N GLU A 311 -27.37 -11.37 0.17
CA GLU A 311 -26.41 -10.94 -0.86
C GLU A 311 -25.04 -10.62 -0.24
N GLY A 312 -25.03 -10.04 0.96
CA GLY A 312 -23.80 -9.82 1.71
C GLY A 312 -23.04 -11.13 1.99
N GLU A 313 -23.74 -12.16 2.48
CA GLU A 313 -23.14 -13.47 2.77
C GLU A 313 -22.63 -14.16 1.50
N LYS A 314 -23.38 -14.08 0.41
CA LYS A 314 -22.96 -14.61 -0.89
C LYS A 314 -21.69 -13.93 -1.41
N LEU A 315 -21.60 -12.61 -1.35
CA LEU A 315 -20.39 -11.86 -1.75
C LEU A 315 -19.19 -12.22 -0.86
N GLN A 316 -19.41 -12.38 0.44
CA GLN A 316 -18.37 -12.80 1.38
C GLN A 316 -17.86 -14.22 1.07
N GLN A 317 -18.75 -15.14 0.69
CA GLN A 317 -18.37 -16.47 0.23
C GLN A 317 -17.59 -16.43 -1.08
N GLN A 318 -17.99 -15.59 -2.04
CA GLN A 318 -17.25 -15.39 -3.30
C GLN A 318 -15.84 -14.86 -3.04
N ALA A 319 -15.69 -13.87 -2.16
CA ALA A 319 -14.39 -13.34 -1.77
C ALA A 319 -13.49 -14.43 -1.17
N ALA A 320 -14.02 -15.19 -0.21
CA ALA A 320 -13.29 -16.28 0.45
C ALA A 320 -12.95 -17.45 -0.48
N ALA A 321 -13.75 -17.69 -1.52
CA ALA A 321 -13.52 -18.74 -2.50
C ALA A 321 -12.33 -18.45 -3.42
N ILE A 322 -12.08 -17.17 -3.73
CA ILE A 322 -10.94 -16.77 -4.56
C ILE A 322 -9.70 -16.45 -3.73
N ASP A 323 -9.87 -16.00 -2.49
CA ASP A 323 -8.78 -15.81 -1.54
C ASP A 323 -9.30 -15.94 -0.11
N LYS A 324 -8.94 -17.03 0.57
CA LYS A 324 -9.37 -17.30 1.95
C LYS A 324 -8.90 -16.25 2.96
N TYR A 325 -7.75 -15.62 2.70
CA TYR A 325 -7.08 -14.72 3.63
C TYR A 325 -7.02 -13.27 3.10
N PHE A 326 -7.96 -12.89 2.24
CA PHE A 326 -8.05 -11.51 1.80
C PHE A 326 -8.11 -10.54 2.99
N SER A 327 -7.47 -9.38 2.85
CA SER A 327 -7.36 -8.42 3.94
C SER A 327 -8.74 -7.99 4.46
N LYS A 328 -8.88 -7.93 5.78
CA LYS A 328 -10.09 -7.44 6.44
C LYS A 328 -9.93 -6.01 6.96
N ALA A 329 -8.76 -5.40 6.76
CA ALA A 329 -8.46 -4.04 7.18
C ALA A 329 -9.39 -3.01 6.52
N SER A 330 -9.53 -1.84 7.15
CA SER A 330 -10.29 -0.73 6.56
C SER A 330 -9.55 -0.12 5.37
N GLY A 331 -8.22 -0.05 5.42
CA GLY A 331 -7.33 0.42 4.34
C GLY A 331 -7.23 -0.55 3.16
N VAL A 332 -6.98 -0.01 1.97
CA VAL A 332 -6.58 -0.83 0.81
C VAL A 332 -5.21 -1.45 1.13
N PRO A 333 -5.00 -2.76 0.91
CA PRO A 333 -3.69 -3.36 1.06
C PRO A 333 -2.63 -2.63 0.24
N SER A 334 -1.48 -2.36 0.86
CA SER A 334 -0.38 -1.64 0.20
C SER A 334 0.16 -2.42 -0.99
N GLN A 335 0.42 -1.72 -2.10
CA GLN A 335 0.95 -2.32 -3.33
C GLN A 335 2.33 -2.96 -3.15
N ILE A 336 3.07 -2.60 -2.09
CA ILE A 336 4.34 -3.26 -1.73
C ILE A 336 4.18 -4.77 -1.46
N LEU A 337 2.96 -5.23 -1.16
CA LEU A 337 2.65 -6.65 -1.02
C LEU A 337 2.45 -7.34 -2.36
N PHE A 338 2.19 -6.61 -3.44
CA PHE A 338 1.80 -7.16 -4.74
C PHE A 338 2.88 -7.03 -5.81
N GLU A 339 3.95 -6.27 -5.56
CA GLU A 339 5.11 -6.24 -6.44
C GLU A 339 5.89 -7.58 -6.41
N PRO A 340 6.51 -8.00 -7.52
CA PRO A 340 7.44 -9.13 -7.53
C PRO A 340 8.60 -8.95 -6.53
N PRO A 341 9.18 -10.05 -6.02
CA PRO A 341 10.17 -10.00 -4.93
C PRO A 341 11.51 -9.33 -5.29
N ASP A 342 11.79 -9.15 -6.58
CA ASP A 342 13.01 -8.54 -7.12
C ASP A 342 12.82 -7.07 -7.57
N LYS A 343 11.63 -6.50 -7.38
CA LYS A 343 11.34 -5.13 -7.80
C LYS A 343 11.39 -4.15 -6.64
N ILE A 344 12.04 -3.02 -6.91
CA ILE A 344 11.95 -1.83 -6.06
C ILE A 344 10.52 -1.29 -6.16
N CYS A 345 9.89 -1.10 -4.99
CA CYS A 345 8.53 -0.59 -4.89
C CYS A 345 8.53 0.94 -4.94
N HIS A 346 7.79 1.53 -5.87
CA HIS A 346 7.65 3.00 -5.98
C HIS A 346 6.31 3.52 -5.45
N HIS A 347 5.62 2.70 -4.67
CA HIS A 347 4.32 3.04 -4.12
C HIS A 347 4.46 3.65 -2.73
N TYR A 348 4.16 4.94 -2.62
CA TYR A 348 3.99 5.61 -1.34
C TYR A 348 2.54 5.48 -0.86
N PHE A 349 2.36 5.16 0.42
CA PHE A 349 1.11 5.35 1.14
C PHE A 349 1.38 6.17 2.40
N SER A 350 0.36 6.83 2.95
CA SER A 350 0.51 7.60 4.19
C SER A 350 0.24 6.72 5.39
N PHE A 351 1.03 6.88 6.46
CA PHE A 351 0.72 6.28 7.75
C PHE A 351 -0.38 7.04 8.53
N PHE A 352 -0.61 8.30 8.18
CA PHE A 352 -1.48 9.22 8.93
C PHE A 352 -2.72 9.68 8.14
N SER A 353 -2.81 9.34 6.85
CA SER A 353 -3.94 9.66 5.98
C SER A 353 -4.58 8.38 5.41
N PRO A 354 -5.93 8.33 5.31
CA PRO A 354 -6.64 7.12 4.89
C PRO A 354 -6.66 6.83 3.37
N PHE A 355 -6.09 7.71 2.53
CA PHE A 355 -6.18 7.65 1.05
C PHE A 355 -4.88 7.89 0.29
#